data_AF-A0A7X7K3L2-F1
#
_entry.id   AF-A0A7X7K3L2-F1
#
_cell.length_a   1.000
_cell.length_b   1.000
_cell.length_c   1.000
_cell.angle_alpha   90.00
_cell.angle_beta   90.00
_cell.angle_gamma   90.00
#
_symmetry.space_group_name_H-M   'P 1'
#
loop_
_entity.id
_entity.type
_entity.pdbx_description
1 polymer ?
#
loop_
_entity_poly.entity_id
_entity_poly.type
_entity_poly.pdbx_seq_one_letter_code
_entity_poly.pdbx_strand_id
1 'polypeptide(L)'
;MIPATIAIDGPAASGKSTVGERLAKRLGYLIFDTGVMYRAVTWAALERDVPVDDEAAVTALAEAVDIDVLPPTVDDGRQCTVQVDGVDVTWVIR
;
A
#
# COMPACT_ATOMS: atom_id res chain seq x y z
N MET A 1 -17.35 -11.43 18.00
CA MET A 1 -17.01 -11.45 16.57
C MET A 1 -15.71 -10.67 16.40
N ILE A 2 -14.79 -11.16 15.58
CA ILE A 2 -13.54 -10.44 15.27
C ILE A 2 -13.86 -9.35 14.22
N PRO A 3 -13.45 -8.07 14.40
CA PRO A 3 -13.85 -6.96 13.53
C PRO A 3 -13.17 -7.02 12.15
N ALA A 4 -13.85 -6.71 11.05
CA ALA A 4 -13.25 -6.80 9.71
C ALA A 4 -12.00 -5.91 9.51
N THR A 5 -11.96 -4.74 10.17
CA THR A 5 -10.85 -3.77 10.06
C THR A 5 -10.50 -3.20 11.43
N ILE A 6 -9.22 -2.94 11.68
CA ILE A 6 -8.71 -2.34 12.93
C ILE A 6 -7.80 -1.16 12.55
N ALA A 7 -8.14 0.04 13.00
CA ALA A 7 -7.28 1.22 12.92
C ALA A 7 -6.44 1.36 14.20
N ILE A 8 -5.19 1.83 14.08
CA ILE A 8 -4.25 1.99 15.20
C ILE A 8 -3.60 3.38 15.14
N ASP A 9 -4.08 4.28 16.00
CA ASP A 9 -3.66 5.69 16.04
C ASP A 9 -2.91 6.07 17.33
N GLY A 10 -2.13 7.15 17.27
CA GLY A 10 -1.34 7.67 18.40
C GLY A 10 -0.05 8.38 17.96
N PRO A 11 0.68 9.02 18.89
CA PRO A 11 1.82 9.88 18.56
C PRO A 11 3.01 9.12 17.96
N ALA A 12 3.96 9.84 17.34
CA ALA A 12 5.19 9.25 16.84
C ALA A 12 5.94 8.48 17.96
N ALA A 13 6.61 7.39 17.59
CA ALA A 13 7.37 6.52 18.51
C ALA A 13 6.56 5.83 19.64
N SER A 14 5.23 5.82 19.60
CA SER A 14 4.42 5.10 20.61
C SER A 14 4.33 3.58 20.43
N GLY A 15 5.00 3.01 19.41
CA GLY A 15 5.04 1.56 19.16
C GLY A 15 3.90 0.99 18.31
N LYS A 16 3.07 1.84 17.68
CA LYS A 16 1.91 1.42 16.86
C LYS A 16 2.24 0.41 15.78
N SER A 17 3.30 0.65 15.02
CA SER A 17 3.71 -0.26 13.94
C SER A 17 4.06 -1.65 14.49
N THR A 18 4.81 -1.71 15.59
CA THR A 18 5.17 -2.97 16.25
C THR A 18 3.95 -3.72 16.79
N VAL A 19 3.02 -3.02 17.44
CA VAL A 19 1.79 -3.63 17.96
C VAL A 19 0.88 -4.08 16.81
N GLY A 20 0.72 -3.24 15.78
CA GLY A 20 -0.04 -3.57 14.58
C GLY A 20 0.48 -4.80 13.89
N GLU A 21 1.80 -4.93 13.70
CA GLU A 21 2.40 -6.10 13.05
C GLU A 21 2.15 -7.38 13.82
N ARG A 22 2.31 -7.33 15.14
CA ARG A 22 2.07 -8.49 16.01
C ARG A 22 0.59 -8.86 16.04
N LEU A 23 -0.30 -7.87 16.11
CA LEU A 23 -1.75 -8.09 16.09
C LEU A 23 -2.19 -8.69 14.76
N ALA A 24 -1.72 -8.13 13.65
CA ALA A 24 -2.04 -8.61 12.32
C ALA A 24 -1.57 -10.06 12.11
N LYS A 25 -0.33 -10.38 12.50
CA LYS A 25 0.19 -11.76 12.49
C LYS A 25 -0.65 -12.70 13.34
N ARG A 26 -1.09 -12.25 14.53
CA ARG A 26 -1.87 -13.09 15.45
C ARG A 26 -3.29 -13.38 14.95
N LEU A 27 -3.90 -12.41 14.25
CA LEU A 27 -5.27 -12.50 13.78
C LEU A 27 -5.39 -12.89 12.30
N GLY A 28 -4.29 -12.98 11.56
CA GLY A 28 -4.28 -13.28 10.13
C GLY A 28 -4.67 -12.10 9.24
N TYR A 29 -4.35 -10.88 9.65
CA TYR A 29 -4.70 -9.65 8.91
C TYR A 29 -3.55 -9.24 8.00
N LEU A 30 -3.91 -8.62 6.88
CA LEU A 30 -3.01 -7.78 6.11
C LEU A 30 -2.78 -6.47 6.86
N ILE A 31 -1.50 -6.06 7.02
CA ILE A 31 -1.20 -4.67 7.37
C ILE A 31 -1.34 -3.81 6.13
N PHE A 32 -2.11 -2.74 6.26
CA PHE A 32 -2.32 -1.78 5.19
C PHE A 32 -1.67 -0.43 5.56
N ASP A 33 -0.54 -0.13 4.93
CA ASP A 33 0.07 1.21 4.92
C ASP A 33 -0.61 2.02 3.80
N THR A 34 -1.43 3.01 4.16
CA THR A 34 -2.12 3.87 3.16
C THR A 34 -1.15 4.60 2.23
N GLY A 35 0.11 4.80 2.65
CA GLY A 35 1.16 5.40 1.82
C GLY A 35 1.49 4.60 0.56
N VAL A 36 1.26 3.28 0.54
CA VAL A 36 1.53 2.45 -0.65
C VAL A 36 0.66 2.86 -1.85
N MET A 37 -0.58 3.30 -1.59
CA MET A 37 -1.51 3.73 -2.65
C MET A 37 -0.98 4.96 -3.38
N TYR A 38 -0.50 5.95 -2.63
CA TYR A 38 0.09 7.16 -3.20
C TYR A 38 1.32 6.85 -4.04
N ARG A 39 2.23 6.00 -3.53
CA ARG A 39 3.45 5.63 -4.24
C ARG A 39 3.15 4.78 -5.49
N ALA A 40 2.14 3.92 -5.44
CA ALA A 40 1.68 3.15 -6.59
C ALA A 40 1.13 4.07 -7.70
N VAL A 41 0.28 5.05 -7.36
CA VAL A 41 -0.21 6.06 -8.33
C VAL A 41 0.93 6.89 -8.89
N THR A 42 1.89 7.34 -8.05
CA THR A 42 3.08 8.05 -8.52
C THR A 42 3.90 7.22 -9.49
N TRP A 43 4.14 5.95 -9.17
CA TRP A 43 4.85 5.04 -10.06
C TRP A 43 4.11 4.88 -11.40
N ALA A 44 2.80 4.69 -11.37
CA ALA A 44 1.98 4.61 -12.59
C ALA A 44 2.04 5.91 -13.42
N ALA A 45 2.08 7.07 -12.78
CA ALA A 45 2.20 8.35 -13.47
C ALA A 45 3.55 8.48 -14.18
N LEU A 46 4.63 8.12 -13.50
CA LEU A 46 5.98 8.14 -14.05
C LEU A 46 6.15 7.13 -15.20
N GLU A 47 5.63 5.91 -15.05
CA GLU A 47 5.72 4.85 -16.07
C GLU A 47 4.94 5.18 -17.34
N ARG A 48 3.87 5.98 -17.22
CA ARG A 48 3.00 6.37 -18.34
C ARG A 48 3.25 7.79 -18.85
N ASP A 49 4.34 8.43 -18.42
CA ASP A 49 4.70 9.81 -18.75
C ASP A 49 3.55 10.82 -18.49
N VAL A 50 2.72 10.57 -17.47
CA VAL A 50 1.68 11.51 -17.03
C VAL A 50 2.34 12.64 -16.23
N PRO A 51 2.15 13.92 -16.61
CA PRO A 51 2.70 15.05 -15.87
C PRO A 51 2.20 15.06 -14.41
N VAL A 52 3.12 14.96 -13.47
CA VAL A 52 2.79 14.88 -12.03
C VAL A 52 2.25 16.20 -11.45
N ASP A 53 2.42 17.30 -12.18
CA ASP A 53 1.87 18.62 -11.89
C ASP A 53 0.50 18.88 -12.54
N ASP A 54 0.02 17.96 -13.40
CA ASP A 54 -1.34 17.98 -13.93
C ASP A 54 -2.28 17.21 -13.00
N GLU A 55 -2.91 17.95 -12.08
CA GLU A 55 -3.86 17.41 -11.11
C GLU A 55 -5.00 16.60 -11.75
N ALA A 56 -5.53 17.06 -12.88
CA ALA A 56 -6.66 16.40 -13.54
C ALA A 56 -6.21 15.08 -14.18
N ALA A 57 -5.05 15.07 -14.84
CA ALA A 57 -4.51 13.86 -15.44
C ALA A 57 -4.13 12.80 -14.38
N VAL A 58 -3.50 13.21 -13.28
CA VAL A 58 -3.18 12.31 -12.17
C VAL A 58 -4.43 11.76 -11.50
N THR A 59 -5.48 12.58 -11.35
CA THR A 59 -6.78 12.14 -10.80
C THR A 59 -7.40 11.07 -11.69
N ALA A 60 -7.50 11.33 -13.00
CA ALA A 60 -8.05 10.35 -13.94
C ALA A 60 -7.23 9.03 -13.96
N LEU A 61 -5.91 9.13 -13.83
CA LEU A 61 -5.06 7.95 -13.71
C LEU A 61 -5.37 7.17 -12.42
N ALA A 62 -5.47 7.85 -11.28
CA ALA A 62 -5.74 7.22 -9.98
C ALA A 62 -7.10 6.51 -9.93
N GLU A 63 -8.09 7.02 -10.66
CA GLU A 63 -9.41 6.39 -10.79
C GLU A 63 -9.41 5.16 -11.70
N ALA A 64 -8.47 5.09 -12.65
CA ALA A 64 -8.45 4.07 -13.70
C ALA A 64 -7.43 2.95 -13.46
N VAL A 65 -6.35 3.22 -12.72
CA VAL A 65 -5.29 2.25 -12.45
C VAL A 65 -5.77 1.16 -11.49
N ASP A 66 -5.45 -0.09 -11.81
CA ASP A 66 -5.75 -1.21 -10.93
C ASP A 66 -4.62 -1.39 -9.91
N ILE A 67 -4.95 -1.28 -8.61
CA ILE A 67 -3.97 -1.39 -7.52
C ILE A 67 -4.43 -2.47 -6.55
N ASP A 68 -3.69 -3.57 -6.53
CA ASP A 68 -3.90 -4.66 -5.59
C ASP A 68 -2.87 -4.59 -4.46
N VAL A 69 -3.37 -4.63 -3.22
CA VAL A 69 -2.53 -4.80 -2.02
C VAL A 69 -2.87 -6.14 -1.38
N LEU A 70 -1.96 -7.09 -1.56
CA LEU A 70 -2.13 -8.48 -1.17
C LEU A 70 -1.20 -8.84 0.00
N PRO A 71 -1.47 -9.95 0.72
CA PRO A 71 -0.45 -10.56 1.57
C PRO A 71 0.88 -10.79 0.82
N PRO A 72 2.01 -10.95 1.53
CA PRO A 72 3.27 -11.33 0.91
C PRO A 72 3.09 -12.59 0.05
N THR A 73 3.38 -12.49 -1.25
CA THR A 73 3.28 -13.59 -2.22
C THR A 73 4.62 -14.31 -2.43
N VAL A 74 5.71 -13.69 -1.99
CA VAL A 74 7.08 -14.23 -2.01
C VAL A 74 7.77 -13.97 -0.67
N ASP A 75 8.80 -14.76 -0.37
CA ASP A 75 9.57 -14.68 0.87
C ASP A 75 10.86 -13.85 0.69
N ASP A 76 10.70 -12.53 0.67
CA ASP A 76 11.80 -11.56 0.54
C ASP A 76 11.79 -10.46 1.61
N GLY A 77 10.98 -10.64 2.66
CA GLY A 77 10.85 -9.68 3.76
C GLY A 77 9.85 -8.54 3.51
N ARG A 78 9.11 -8.54 2.39
CA ARG A 78 8.00 -7.59 2.19
C ARG A 78 6.89 -7.77 3.23
N GLN A 79 6.22 -6.68 3.61
CA GLN A 79 5.04 -6.75 4.49
C GLN A 79 3.75 -7.05 3.71
N CYS A 80 3.71 -6.68 2.43
CA CYS A 80 2.61 -6.91 1.50
C CYS A 80 3.16 -6.98 0.07
N THR A 81 2.39 -7.56 -0.83
CA THR A 81 2.60 -7.45 -2.28
C THR A 81 1.76 -6.29 -2.79
N VAL A 82 2.35 -5.37 -3.55
CA VAL A 82 1.63 -4.26 -4.20
C VAL A 82 1.78 -4.48 -5.69
N GLN A 83 0.65 -4.63 -6.38
CA GLN A 83 0.63 -4.75 -7.83
C GLN A 83 -0.07 -3.54 -8.44
N VAL A 84 0.47 -3.07 -9.56
CA VAL A 84 -0.13 -2.03 -10.40
C VAL A 84 -0.37 -2.63 -11.77
N ASP A 85 -1.64 -2.75 -12.18
CA ASP A 85 -2.08 -3.48 -13.39
C ASP A 85 -1.45 -4.88 -13.50
N GLY A 86 -1.35 -5.59 -12.37
CA GLY A 86 -0.75 -6.92 -12.28
C GLY A 86 0.78 -6.96 -12.20
N VAL A 87 1.47 -5.83 -12.35
CA VAL A 87 2.94 -5.74 -12.20
C VAL A 87 3.30 -5.59 -10.73
N ASP A 88 4.13 -6.50 -10.19
CA ASP A 88 4.65 -6.38 -8.82
C ASP A 88 5.62 -5.19 -8.72
N VAL A 89 5.19 -4.15 -7.99
CA VAL A 89 5.96 -2.93 -7.78
C VAL A 89 6.45 -2.79 -6.33
N THR A 90 6.27 -3.81 -5.48
CA THR A 90 6.48 -3.72 -4.01
C THR A 90 7.78 -3.03 -3.61
N TRP A 91 8.89 -3.38 -4.24
CA TRP A 91 10.20 -2.85 -3.86
C TRP A 91 10.56 -1.55 -4.56
N VAL A 92 10.09 -1.33 -5.78
CA VAL A 92 10.40 -0.09 -6.51
C VAL A 92 9.69 1.12 -5.89
N ILE A 93 8.57 0.88 -5.19
CA ILE A 93 7.81 1.94 -4.49
C ILE A 93 8.14 2.06 -3.00
N ARG A 94 9.24 1.47 -2.51
CA ARG A 94 9.63 1.50 -1.09
C ARG A 94 10.84 2.38 -0.81
#